data_AF-A0A951F2W7-F1
#
_entry.id   AF-A0A951F2W7-F1
#
_cell.length_a   1.000
_cell.length_b   1.000
_cell.length_c   1.000
_cell.angle_alpha   90.00
_cell.angle_beta   90.00
_cell.angle_gamma   90.00
#
_symmetry.space_group_name_H-M   'P 1'
#
loop_
_entity.id
_entity.type
_entity.pdbx_description
1 polymer ?
#
loop_
_entity_poly.entity_id
_entity_poly.type
_entity_poly.pdbx_seq_one_letter_code
_entity_poly.pdbx_strand_id
1 'polypeptide(L)'
;MSTEAQICANQQNARHSTGPVTDAGKAASCQNNFRHGMAGAFRVLPSEDQDEFDCLAAALRAEHQPATLTESLLVEKMAQHYWLSQRAQRLQDLTMAEDLPAKDQDRQFSLFLRYQTTNDRAFHKSLNDLLKLRAEKRKMEIGFESQRQKQASLALRQSAENRRQELHKWAVMLAEAKVDHRLDEAVRSQRAEDVTRVLTNDRELDQILAAHPELPHTETRKTA
;
A
#
# COMPACT_ATOMS: atom_id res chain seq x y z
N MET A 1 -7.16 27.16 -33.72
CA MET A 1 -6.18 27.44 -34.79
C MET A 1 -5.89 28.93 -34.77
N SER A 2 -4.63 29.34 -34.67
CA SER A 2 -4.26 30.77 -34.76
C SER A 2 -4.44 31.28 -36.18
N THR A 3 -4.91 32.51 -36.31
CA THR A 3 -5.16 33.16 -37.60
C THR A 3 -3.84 33.54 -38.29
N GLU A 4 -3.85 33.71 -39.62
CA GLU A 4 -2.68 34.15 -40.38
C GLU A 4 -2.12 35.49 -39.86
N ALA A 5 -3.00 36.40 -39.45
CA ALA A 5 -2.63 37.66 -38.80
C ALA A 5 -1.87 37.44 -37.49
N GLN A 6 -2.30 36.48 -36.64
CA GLN A 6 -1.58 36.12 -35.41
C GLN A 6 -0.23 35.49 -35.71
N ILE A 7 -0.11 34.67 -36.76
CA ILE A 7 1.15 34.02 -37.15
C ILE A 7 2.16 35.07 -37.63
N CYS A 8 1.73 36.00 -38.50
CA CYS A 8 2.59 37.06 -39.02
C CYS A 8 3.07 38.00 -37.89
N ALA A 9 2.16 38.38 -36.99
CA ALA A 9 2.50 39.18 -35.81
C ALA A 9 3.49 38.46 -34.88
N ASN A 10 3.29 37.16 -34.61
CA ASN A 10 4.22 36.37 -33.81
C ASN A 10 5.60 36.25 -34.46
N GLN A 11 5.67 36.08 -35.78
CA GLN A 11 6.94 36.03 -36.52
C GLN A 11 7.68 37.37 -36.50
N GLN A 12 6.96 38.49 -36.62
CA GLN A 12 7.56 39.82 -36.49
C GLN A 12 8.07 40.06 -35.06
N ASN A 13 7.27 39.74 -34.03
CA ASN A 13 7.66 39.86 -32.63
C ASN A 13 8.86 38.97 -32.29
N ALA A 14 8.96 37.79 -32.88
CA ALA A 14 10.10 36.87 -32.70
C ALA A 14 11.42 37.48 -33.19
N ARG A 15 11.41 38.30 -34.26
CA ARG A 15 12.62 39.01 -34.75
C ARG A 15 13.12 40.08 -33.77
N HIS A 16 12.25 40.59 -32.90
CA HIS A 16 12.59 41.58 -31.88
C HIS A 16 12.91 40.96 -30.51
N SER A 17 12.68 39.65 -30.33
CA SER A 17 12.76 38.97 -29.02
C SER A 17 13.76 37.81 -28.99
N THR A 18 14.85 37.88 -29.76
CA THR A 18 15.87 36.80 -29.88
C THR A 18 16.75 36.63 -28.64
N GLY A 19 16.53 37.41 -27.59
CA GLY A 19 17.36 37.40 -26.39
C GLY A 19 18.81 37.87 -26.66
N PRO A 20 19.65 37.91 -25.63
CA PRO A 20 21.04 38.33 -25.80
C PRO A 20 21.87 37.24 -26.50
N VAL A 21 22.28 37.51 -27.74
CA VAL A 21 23.07 36.57 -28.57
C VAL A 21 24.59 36.78 -28.39
N THR A 22 24.99 37.99 -28.00
CA THR A 22 26.39 38.37 -27.77
C THR A 22 26.84 38.03 -26.34
N ASP A 23 28.13 37.76 -26.15
CA ASP A 23 28.67 37.47 -24.81
C ASP A 23 28.51 38.65 -23.86
N ALA A 24 28.66 39.88 -24.35
CA ALA A 24 28.36 41.09 -23.59
C ALA A 24 26.87 41.18 -23.19
N GLY A 25 25.94 40.84 -24.08
CA GLY A 25 24.52 40.81 -23.79
C GLY A 25 24.16 39.70 -22.79
N LYS A 26 24.80 38.53 -22.89
CA LYS A 26 24.64 37.43 -21.93
C LYS A 26 25.18 37.82 -20.55
N ALA A 27 26.32 38.50 -20.50
CA ALA A 27 26.90 39.04 -19.27
C ALA A 27 26.00 40.12 -18.65
N ALA A 28 25.45 41.04 -19.44
CA ALA A 28 24.48 42.02 -18.94
C ALA A 28 23.21 41.34 -18.41
N SER A 29 22.71 40.32 -19.11
CA SER A 29 21.56 39.53 -18.66
C SER A 29 21.84 38.74 -17.37
N CYS A 30 23.07 38.20 -17.20
CA CYS A 30 23.44 37.49 -15.98
C CYS A 30 23.55 38.43 -14.76
N GLN A 31 23.87 39.72 -14.97
CA GLN A 31 23.87 40.71 -13.90
C GLN A 31 22.48 41.00 -13.32
N ASN A 32 21.40 40.80 -14.08
CA ASN A 32 20.03 40.91 -13.54
C ASN A 32 19.74 39.91 -12.42
N ASN A 33 20.39 38.74 -12.43
CA ASN A 33 20.33 37.76 -11.33
C ASN A 33 20.88 38.38 -10.02
N PHE A 34 21.92 39.20 -10.13
CA PHE A 34 22.66 39.71 -8.97
C PHE A 34 22.05 40.96 -8.34
N ARG A 35 21.17 41.71 -9.02
CA ARG A 35 20.63 42.97 -8.50
C ARG A 35 19.71 42.80 -7.29
N HIS A 36 18.78 41.86 -7.35
CA HIS A 36 17.82 41.59 -6.27
C HIS A 36 17.71 40.10 -5.92
N GLY A 37 18.46 39.22 -6.59
CA GLY A 37 18.53 37.79 -6.25
C GLY A 37 17.22 37.01 -6.44
N MET A 38 16.27 37.51 -7.24
CA MET A 38 14.96 36.85 -7.44
C MET A 38 14.92 35.93 -8.67
N ALA A 39 15.94 36.01 -9.52
CA ALA A 39 15.96 35.33 -10.80
C ALA A 39 17.25 34.53 -10.95
N GLY A 40 17.19 33.22 -10.71
CA GLY A 40 18.35 32.32 -10.78
C GLY A 40 18.29 31.22 -9.74
N ALA A 41 19.44 30.61 -9.47
CA ALA A 41 19.58 29.68 -8.36
C ALA A 41 19.42 30.44 -7.02
N PHE A 42 18.73 29.81 -6.06
CA PHE A 42 18.55 30.38 -4.73
C PHE A 42 19.90 30.62 -4.05
N ARG A 43 20.03 31.78 -3.41
CA ARG A 43 21.11 32.13 -2.49
C ARG A 43 20.60 33.17 -1.50
N VAL A 44 21.10 33.15 -0.28
CA VAL A 44 21.00 34.28 0.65
C VAL A 44 21.93 35.38 0.14
N LEU A 45 21.46 36.63 0.13
CA LEU A 45 22.27 37.74 -0.37
C LEU A 45 23.28 38.20 0.70
N PRO A 46 24.42 38.81 0.32
CA PRO A 46 25.38 39.34 1.30
C PRO A 46 24.80 40.40 2.24
N SER A 47 23.68 41.03 1.86
CA SER A 47 22.93 42.00 2.67
C SER A 47 21.92 41.36 3.62
N GLU A 48 21.81 40.04 3.61
CA GLU A 48 20.87 39.27 4.41
C GLU A 48 21.64 38.33 5.35
N ASP A 49 20.97 37.86 6.40
CA ASP A 49 21.56 36.96 7.38
C ASP A 49 21.39 35.49 6.95
N GLN A 50 22.52 34.80 6.79
CA GLN A 50 22.55 33.36 6.49
C GLN A 50 22.10 32.53 7.68
N ASP A 51 22.41 32.94 8.91
CA ASP A 51 22.04 32.21 10.13
C ASP A 51 20.53 32.23 10.34
N GLU A 52 19.86 33.33 10.00
CA GLU A 52 18.39 33.42 10.00
C GLU A 52 17.76 32.42 9.01
N PHE A 53 18.32 32.32 7.80
CA PHE A 53 17.85 31.35 6.81
C PHE A 53 18.08 29.92 7.28
N ASP A 54 19.25 29.63 7.83
CA ASP A 54 19.60 28.30 8.33
C ASP A 54 18.71 27.90 9.51
N CYS A 55 18.39 28.84 10.41
CA CYS A 55 17.43 28.66 11.49
C CYS A 55 16.03 28.36 10.96
N LEU A 56 15.55 29.11 9.97
CA LEU A 56 14.26 28.86 9.31
C LEU A 56 14.22 27.46 8.68
N ALA A 57 15.25 27.11 7.90
CA ALA A 57 15.35 25.81 7.25
C ALA A 57 15.42 24.67 8.26
N ALA A 58 16.17 24.84 9.35
CA ALA A 58 16.23 23.89 10.45
C ALA A 58 14.86 23.73 11.15
N ALA A 59 14.16 24.84 11.42
CA ALA A 59 12.82 24.81 12.02
C ALA A 59 11.82 24.06 11.13
N LEU A 60 11.79 24.33 9.82
CA LEU A 60 10.91 23.63 8.88
C LEU A 60 11.25 22.13 8.76
N ARG A 61 12.54 21.78 8.80
CA ARG A 61 12.96 20.36 8.84
C ARG A 61 12.53 19.69 10.15
N ALA A 62 12.64 20.37 11.28
CA ALA A 62 12.23 19.84 12.58
C ALA A 62 10.70 19.70 12.71
N GLU A 63 9.94 20.65 12.16
CA GLU A 63 8.47 20.61 12.12
C GLU A 63 7.97 19.46 11.25
N HIS A 64 8.49 19.36 10.02
CA HIS A 64 7.98 18.38 9.07
C HIS A 64 8.59 17.00 9.22
N GLN A 65 9.82 16.86 9.73
CA GLN A 65 10.52 15.58 9.88
C GLN A 65 10.48 14.74 8.59
N PRO A 66 11.09 15.22 7.49
CA PRO A 66 11.04 14.52 6.21
C PRO A 66 11.76 13.16 6.29
N ALA A 67 11.08 12.09 5.90
CA ALA A 67 11.62 10.73 6.00
C ALA A 67 12.34 10.25 4.72
N THR A 68 12.11 10.93 3.59
CA THR A 68 12.68 10.56 2.28
C THR A 68 13.35 11.76 1.62
N LEU A 69 14.27 11.51 0.69
CA LEU A 69 14.94 12.56 -0.06
C LEU A 69 13.94 13.52 -0.73
N THR A 70 12.86 13.00 -1.33
CA THR A 70 11.83 13.83 -1.97
C THR A 70 11.16 14.76 -0.96
N GLU A 71 10.81 14.27 0.23
CA GLU A 71 10.25 15.10 1.30
C GLU A 71 11.26 16.17 1.75
N SER A 72 12.54 15.81 1.91
CA SER A 72 13.59 16.76 2.29
C SER A 72 13.76 17.87 1.25
N LEU A 73 13.73 17.52 -0.04
CA LEU A 73 13.79 18.50 -1.13
C LEU A 73 12.58 19.43 -1.15
N LEU A 74 11.38 18.94 -0.81
CA LEU A 74 10.19 19.77 -0.73
C LEU A 74 10.25 20.74 0.44
N VAL A 75 10.69 20.28 1.62
CA VAL A 75 10.88 21.13 2.81
C VAL A 75 11.95 22.19 2.55
N GLU A 76 13.04 21.83 1.89
CA GLU A 76 14.09 22.78 1.49
C GLU A 76 13.54 23.85 0.53
N LYS A 77 12.76 23.45 -0.48
CA LYS A 77 12.09 24.40 -1.39
C LYS A 77 11.13 25.33 -0.66
N MET A 78 10.43 24.84 0.37
CA MET A 78 9.57 25.69 1.19
C MET A 78 10.39 26.80 1.86
N ALA A 79 11.52 26.47 2.49
CA ALA A 79 12.40 27.47 3.12
C ALA A 79 12.86 28.52 2.10
N GLN A 80 13.32 28.08 0.92
CA GLN A 80 13.80 28.96 -0.14
C GLN A 80 12.71 29.90 -0.66
N HIS A 81 11.52 29.39 -0.97
CA HIS A 81 10.41 30.20 -1.47
C HIS A 81 9.86 31.15 -0.42
N TYR A 82 9.80 30.73 0.84
CA TYR A 82 9.45 31.63 1.93
C TYR A 82 10.45 32.79 2.03
N TRP A 83 11.75 32.51 1.99
CA TRP A 83 12.80 33.52 2.03
C TRP A 83 12.70 34.52 0.88
N LEU A 84 12.49 34.01 -0.35
CA LEU A 84 12.32 34.86 -1.53
C LEU A 84 11.04 35.70 -1.47
N SER A 85 9.96 35.19 -0.88
CA SER A 85 8.73 35.96 -0.65
C SER A 85 8.98 37.11 0.34
N GLN A 86 9.67 36.83 1.45
CA GLN A 86 10.04 37.85 2.43
C GLN A 86 10.98 38.91 1.85
N ARG A 87 11.97 38.48 1.04
CA ARG A 87 12.83 39.41 0.30
C ARG A 87 12.00 40.30 -0.64
N ALA A 88 10.97 39.75 -1.29
CA ALA A 88 10.13 40.51 -2.20
C ALA A 88 9.28 41.53 -1.44
N GLN A 89 8.82 41.20 -0.23
CA GLN A 89 8.14 42.14 0.66
C GLN A 89 9.08 43.28 1.09
N ARG A 90 10.28 42.96 1.57
CA ARG A 90 11.29 43.99 1.96
C ARG A 90 11.61 44.93 0.80
N LEU A 91 11.72 44.40 -0.42
CA LEU A 91 11.97 45.22 -1.61
C LEU A 91 10.78 46.12 -1.97
N GLN A 92 9.54 45.67 -1.76
CA GLN A 92 8.35 46.52 -1.91
C GLN A 92 8.41 47.69 -0.93
N ASP A 93 8.70 47.42 0.35
CA ASP A 93 8.79 48.44 1.39
C ASP A 93 9.89 49.47 1.07
N LEU A 94 11.05 49.01 0.58
CA LEU A 94 12.13 49.88 0.11
C LEU A 94 11.70 50.75 -1.08
N THR A 95 10.97 50.17 -2.03
CA THR A 95 10.47 50.93 -3.19
C THR A 95 9.49 52.03 -2.76
N MET A 96 8.71 51.78 -1.70
CA MET A 96 7.82 52.80 -1.12
C MET A 96 8.56 53.90 -0.35
N ALA A 97 9.73 53.59 0.20
CA ALA A 97 10.56 54.54 0.96
C ALA A 97 11.51 55.38 0.10
N GLU A 98 11.88 54.90 -1.10
CA GLU A 98 12.75 55.62 -2.03
C GLU A 98 12.02 56.78 -2.72
N ASP A 99 12.70 57.93 -2.86
CA ASP A 99 12.20 59.09 -3.60
C ASP A 99 12.45 58.92 -5.11
N LEU A 100 11.70 58.00 -5.71
CA LEU A 100 11.72 57.70 -7.13
C LEU A 100 10.58 58.40 -7.87
N PRO A 101 10.73 58.68 -9.19
CA PRO A 101 9.60 59.07 -10.01
C PRO A 101 8.47 58.02 -9.92
N ALA A 102 7.22 58.48 -9.75
CA ALA A 102 6.06 57.59 -9.53
C ALA A 102 5.97 56.43 -10.53
N LYS A 103 6.29 56.67 -11.81
CA LYS A 103 6.28 55.64 -12.86
C LYS A 103 7.28 54.50 -12.59
N ASP A 104 8.46 54.82 -12.08
CA ASP A 104 9.50 53.83 -11.78
C ASP A 104 9.19 53.10 -10.47
N GLN A 105 8.61 53.81 -9.50
CA GLN A 105 8.10 53.23 -8.25
C GLN A 105 7.02 52.18 -8.55
N ASP A 106 5.99 52.53 -9.33
CA ASP A 106 4.91 51.63 -9.73
C ASP A 106 5.44 50.37 -10.45
N ARG A 107 6.42 50.55 -11.34
CA ARG A 107 7.04 49.47 -12.10
C ARG A 107 7.79 48.50 -11.18
N GLN A 108 8.61 49.02 -10.25
CA GLN A 108 9.39 48.20 -9.32
C GLN A 108 8.48 47.50 -8.30
N PHE A 109 7.52 48.22 -7.72
CA PHE A 109 6.54 47.66 -6.80
C PHE A 109 5.76 46.50 -7.45
N SER A 110 5.24 46.72 -8.65
CA SER A 110 4.55 45.68 -9.43
C SER A 110 5.42 44.46 -9.72
N LEU A 111 6.73 44.68 -9.97
CA LEU A 111 7.69 43.59 -10.20
C LEU A 111 7.86 42.74 -8.94
N PHE A 112 8.05 43.36 -7.78
CA PHE A 112 8.26 42.66 -6.52
C PHE A 112 6.99 41.97 -6.01
N LEU A 113 5.81 42.60 -6.18
CA LEU A 113 4.52 41.98 -5.89
C LEU A 113 4.31 40.68 -6.70
N ARG A 114 4.72 40.67 -7.98
CA ARG A 114 4.69 39.45 -8.80
C ARG A 114 5.61 38.37 -8.26
N TYR A 115 6.84 38.72 -7.86
CA TYR A 115 7.78 37.77 -7.29
C TYR A 115 7.28 37.18 -5.96
N GLN A 116 6.71 38.01 -5.09
CA GLN A 116 6.07 37.56 -3.85
C GLN A 116 4.98 36.52 -4.16
N THR A 117 4.02 36.89 -5.00
CA THR A 117 2.91 36.01 -5.39
C THR A 117 3.40 34.69 -6.01
N THR A 118 4.44 34.73 -6.86
CA THR A 118 5.01 33.52 -7.45
C THR A 118 5.64 32.62 -6.40
N ASN A 119 6.39 33.18 -5.45
CA ASN A 119 7.05 32.42 -4.40
C ASN A 119 6.07 31.87 -3.37
N ASP A 120 5.03 32.63 -2.99
CA ASP A 120 3.97 32.13 -2.10
C ASP A 120 3.24 30.93 -2.70
N ARG A 121 2.90 31.00 -3.98
CA ARG A 121 2.30 29.87 -4.69
C ARG A 121 3.24 28.67 -4.74
N ALA A 122 4.54 28.89 -4.94
CA ALA A 122 5.54 27.83 -4.97
C ALA A 122 5.76 27.19 -3.59
N PHE A 123 5.70 27.98 -2.51
CA PHE A 123 5.69 27.51 -1.13
C PHE A 123 4.49 26.59 -0.89
N HIS A 124 3.28 27.08 -1.16
CA HIS A 124 2.05 26.30 -0.95
C HIS A 124 2.00 25.05 -1.82
N LYS A 125 2.50 25.12 -3.04
CA LYS A 125 2.64 23.94 -3.91
C LYS A 125 3.54 22.88 -3.27
N SER A 126 4.72 23.27 -2.78
CA SER A 126 5.67 22.36 -2.16
C SER A 126 5.10 21.71 -0.89
N LEU A 127 4.41 22.49 -0.06
CA LEU A 127 3.69 21.98 1.12
C LEU A 127 2.58 20.99 0.73
N ASN A 128 1.75 21.33 -0.26
CA ASN A 128 0.67 20.46 -0.72
C ASN A 128 1.21 19.15 -1.30
N ASP A 129 2.30 19.20 -2.06
CA ASP A 129 2.93 18.00 -2.62
C ASP A 129 3.51 17.11 -1.50
N LEU A 130 4.10 17.70 -0.45
CA LEU A 130 4.55 16.97 0.74
C LEU A 130 3.39 16.25 1.44
N LEU A 131 2.29 16.96 1.68
CA LEU A 131 1.10 16.40 2.33
C LEU A 131 0.45 15.28 1.50
N LYS A 132 0.42 15.44 0.17
CA LYS A 132 -0.09 14.40 -0.75
C LYS A 132 0.75 13.13 -0.68
N LEU A 133 2.08 13.23 -0.73
CA LEU A 133 2.97 12.08 -0.61
C LEU A 133 2.74 11.31 0.70
N ARG A 134 2.50 12.03 1.80
CA ARG A 134 2.18 11.42 3.10
C ARG A 134 0.80 10.74 3.12
N ALA A 135 -0.20 11.39 2.53
CA ALA A 135 -1.54 10.82 2.40
C ALA A 135 -1.53 9.54 1.54
N GLU A 136 -0.77 9.53 0.45
CA GLU A 136 -0.59 8.36 -0.41
C GLU A 136 0.08 7.20 0.34
N LYS A 137 1.17 7.46 1.08
CA LYS A 137 1.80 6.45 1.95
C LYS A 137 0.82 5.86 2.96
N ARG A 138 0.11 6.71 3.70
CA ARG A 138 -0.89 6.28 4.68
C ARG A 138 -2.01 5.45 4.05
N LYS A 139 -2.47 5.83 2.85
CA LYS A 139 -3.51 5.08 2.12
C LYS A 139 -3.01 3.70 1.70
N MET A 140 -1.75 3.57 1.27
CA MET A 140 -1.15 2.28 0.95
C MET A 140 -1.05 1.37 2.19
N GLU A 141 -0.63 1.93 3.33
CA GLU A 141 -0.56 1.20 4.61
C GLU A 141 -1.94 0.68 5.05
N ILE A 142 -2.94 1.56 5.08
CA ILE A 142 -4.33 1.18 5.44
C ILE A 142 -4.89 0.13 4.47
N GLY A 143 -4.63 0.27 3.17
CA GLY A 143 -5.09 -0.68 2.16
C GLY A 143 -4.53 -2.09 2.40
N PHE A 144 -3.28 -2.18 2.82
CA PHE A 144 -2.62 -3.44 3.14
C PHE A 144 -3.18 -4.09 4.40
N GLU A 145 -3.46 -3.30 5.44
CA GLU A 145 -4.09 -3.80 6.67
C GLU A 145 -5.49 -4.36 6.41
N SER A 146 -6.30 -3.66 5.61
CA SER A 146 -7.64 -4.13 5.22
C SER A 146 -7.58 -5.45 4.45
N GLN A 147 -6.64 -5.59 3.51
CA GLN A 147 -6.43 -6.83 2.77
C GLN A 147 -6.01 -7.99 3.68
N ARG A 148 -5.09 -7.75 4.62
CA ARG A 148 -4.66 -8.75 5.61
C ARG A 148 -5.81 -9.21 6.51
N GLN A 149 -6.63 -8.29 7.01
CA GLN A 149 -7.79 -8.63 7.81
C GLN A 149 -8.79 -9.48 7.03
N LYS A 150 -9.03 -9.14 5.76
CA LYS A 150 -9.92 -9.92 4.88
C LYS A 150 -9.36 -11.33 4.64
N GLN A 151 -8.08 -11.46 4.33
CA GLN A 151 -7.42 -12.76 4.15
C GLN A 151 -7.49 -13.62 5.42
N ALA A 152 -7.22 -13.03 6.60
CA ALA A 152 -7.33 -13.73 7.87
C ALA A 152 -8.76 -14.22 8.13
N SER A 153 -9.77 -13.40 7.84
CA SER A 153 -11.18 -13.80 8.01
C SER A 153 -11.59 -14.95 7.09
N LEU A 154 -11.09 -14.97 5.85
CA LEU A 154 -11.33 -16.05 4.89
C LEU A 154 -10.61 -17.34 5.33
N ALA A 155 -9.36 -17.24 5.78
CA ALA A 155 -8.62 -18.37 6.32
C ALA A 155 -9.31 -18.98 7.55
N LEU A 156 -9.86 -18.15 8.44
CA LEU A 156 -10.66 -18.61 9.58
C LEU A 156 -11.90 -19.38 9.12
N ARG A 157 -12.65 -18.84 8.14
CA ARG A 157 -13.82 -19.53 7.56
C ARG A 157 -13.45 -20.87 6.93
N GLN A 158 -12.40 -20.90 6.11
CA GLN A 158 -11.88 -22.13 5.51
C GLN A 158 -11.46 -23.15 6.58
N SER A 159 -10.78 -22.70 7.64
CA SER A 159 -10.40 -23.60 8.74
C SER A 159 -11.62 -24.19 9.45
N ALA A 160 -12.71 -23.42 9.60
CA ALA A 160 -13.95 -23.89 10.21
C ALA A 160 -14.68 -24.88 9.31
N GLU A 161 -14.71 -24.63 8.00
CA GLU A 161 -15.25 -25.56 7.01
C GLU A 161 -14.47 -26.86 6.97
N ASN A 162 -13.13 -26.80 6.97
CA ASN A 162 -12.27 -27.98 7.03
C ASN A 162 -12.54 -28.79 8.31
N ARG A 163 -12.65 -28.13 9.48
CA ARG A 163 -13.03 -28.81 10.73
C ARG A 163 -14.38 -29.50 10.61
N ARG A 164 -15.37 -28.84 9.99
CA ARG A 164 -16.70 -29.42 9.77
C ARG A 164 -16.65 -30.64 8.84
N GLN A 165 -15.87 -30.57 7.77
CA GLN A 165 -15.66 -31.70 6.85
C GLN A 165 -14.97 -32.87 7.55
N GLU A 166 -13.91 -32.61 8.32
CA GLU A 166 -13.20 -33.64 9.10
C GLU A 166 -14.13 -34.30 10.11
N LEU A 167 -14.90 -33.53 10.88
CA LEU A 167 -15.89 -34.08 11.81
C LEU A 167 -16.94 -34.94 11.09
N HIS A 168 -17.39 -34.52 9.90
CA HIS A 168 -18.31 -35.31 9.11
C HIS A 168 -17.68 -36.63 8.65
N LYS A 169 -16.43 -36.63 8.15
CA LYS A 169 -15.69 -37.85 7.79
C LYS A 169 -15.57 -38.80 8.98
N TRP A 170 -15.19 -38.29 10.16
CA TRP A 170 -15.10 -39.10 11.38
C TRP A 170 -16.44 -39.68 11.80
N ALA A 171 -17.54 -38.92 11.66
CA ALA A 171 -18.87 -39.41 11.96
C ALA A 171 -19.31 -40.54 11.01
N VAL A 172 -18.98 -40.43 9.72
CA VAL A 172 -19.22 -41.48 8.72
C VAL A 172 -18.40 -42.73 9.05
N MET A 173 -17.08 -42.60 9.28
CA MET A 173 -16.24 -43.73 9.66
C MET A 173 -16.72 -44.43 10.95
N LEU A 174 -17.16 -43.65 11.94
CA LEU A 174 -17.73 -44.22 13.16
C LEU A 174 -19.03 -44.97 12.89
N ALA A 175 -19.86 -44.47 11.97
CA ALA A 175 -21.09 -45.14 11.57
C ALA A 175 -20.80 -46.44 10.81
N GLU A 176 -19.84 -46.42 9.87
CA GLU A 176 -19.36 -47.60 9.15
C GLU A 176 -18.83 -48.66 10.13
N ALA A 177 -17.91 -48.29 11.03
CA ALA A 177 -17.37 -49.21 12.03
C ALA A 177 -18.45 -49.82 12.94
N LYS A 178 -19.52 -49.08 13.27
CA LYS A 178 -20.67 -49.60 14.02
C LYS A 178 -21.48 -50.61 13.22
N VAL A 179 -21.62 -50.42 11.91
CA VAL A 179 -22.30 -51.37 11.03
C VAL A 179 -21.47 -52.65 10.90
N ASP A 180 -20.16 -52.52 10.67
CA ASP A 180 -19.24 -53.65 10.61
C ASP A 180 -19.27 -54.48 11.88
N HIS A 181 -19.24 -53.82 13.05
CA HIS A 181 -19.33 -54.51 14.33
C HIS A 181 -20.65 -55.28 14.49
N ARG A 182 -21.79 -54.71 14.07
CA ARG A 182 -23.09 -55.40 14.10
C ARG A 182 -23.13 -56.60 13.16
N LEU A 183 -22.51 -56.49 11.99
CA LEU A 183 -22.39 -57.61 11.05
C LEU A 183 -21.53 -58.72 11.64
N ASP A 184 -20.39 -58.39 12.26
CA ASP A 184 -19.54 -59.35 12.96
C ASP A 184 -20.27 -60.04 14.11
N GLU A 185 -21.05 -59.30 14.91
CA GLU A 185 -21.89 -59.86 15.97
C GLU A 185 -22.95 -60.81 15.40
N ALA A 186 -23.62 -60.44 14.32
CA ALA A 186 -24.62 -61.28 13.66
C ALA A 186 -24.00 -62.58 13.10
N VAL A 187 -22.82 -62.49 12.47
CA VAL A 187 -22.07 -63.66 11.96
C VAL A 187 -21.62 -64.56 13.12
N ARG A 188 -21.17 -63.98 14.23
CA ARG A 188 -20.83 -64.74 15.44
C ARG A 188 -22.05 -65.44 16.05
N SER A 189 -23.21 -64.77 16.07
CA SER A 189 -24.47 -65.36 16.54
C SER A 189 -24.90 -66.52 15.65
N GLN A 190 -24.91 -66.34 14.33
CA GLN A 190 -25.22 -67.41 13.37
C GLN A 190 -24.28 -68.60 13.51
N ARG A 191 -22.97 -68.36 13.62
CA ARG A 191 -21.99 -69.45 13.87
C ARG A 191 -22.24 -70.16 15.18
N ALA A 192 -22.59 -69.44 16.25
CA ALA A 192 -22.92 -70.05 17.54
C ALA A 192 -24.20 -70.89 17.46
N GLU A 193 -25.23 -70.40 16.77
CA GLU A 193 -26.47 -71.13 16.50
C GLU A 193 -26.22 -72.39 15.66
N ASP A 194 -25.42 -72.30 14.59
CA ASP A 194 -25.05 -73.44 13.75
C ASP A 194 -24.26 -74.50 14.53
N VAL A 195 -23.30 -74.09 15.35
CA VAL A 195 -22.56 -75.02 16.24
C VAL A 195 -23.51 -75.69 17.23
N THR A 196 -24.42 -74.92 17.84
CA THR A 196 -25.41 -75.47 18.77
C THR A 196 -26.33 -76.48 18.09
N ARG A 197 -26.74 -76.18 16.84
CA ARG A 197 -27.59 -77.05 16.02
C ARG A 197 -26.91 -78.37 15.63
N VAL A 198 -25.63 -78.32 15.28
CA VAL A 198 -24.82 -79.52 15.01
C VAL A 198 -24.72 -80.39 16.27
N LEU A 199 -24.41 -79.77 17.43
CA LEU A 199 -24.30 -80.50 18.70
C LEU A 199 -25.63 -81.11 19.15
N THR A 200 -26.78 -80.45 18.90
CA THR A 200 -28.10 -81.04 19.20
C THR A 200 -28.43 -82.20 18.28
N ASN A 201 -28.11 -82.10 16.98
CA ASN A 201 -28.31 -83.20 16.03
C ASN A 201 -27.46 -84.42 16.41
N ASP A 202 -26.20 -84.23 16.80
CA ASP A 202 -25.34 -85.32 17.29
C ASP A 202 -25.91 -85.98 18.56
N ARG A 203 -26.48 -85.19 19.46
CA ARG A 203 -27.11 -85.68 20.70
C ARG A 203 -28.40 -86.45 20.45
N GLU A 204 -29.20 -86.05 19.46
CA GLU A 204 -30.38 -86.79 18.99
C GLU A 204 -29.97 -88.10 18.31
N LEU A 205 -28.88 -88.09 17.54
CA LEU A 205 -28.28 -89.29 16.93
C LEU A 205 -27.80 -90.28 18.00
N ASP A 206 -27.14 -89.80 19.05
CA ASP A 206 -26.74 -90.60 20.21
C ASP A 206 -27.94 -91.18 20.97
N GLN A 207 -29.04 -90.44 21.11
CA GLN A 207 -30.28 -90.92 21.74
C GLN A 207 -30.99 -91.99 20.91
N ILE A 208 -31.02 -91.85 19.58
CA ILE A 208 -31.60 -92.84 18.66
C ILE A 208 -30.77 -94.12 18.67
N LEU A 209 -29.43 -94.02 18.67
CA LEU A 209 -28.53 -95.17 18.79
C LEU A 209 -28.67 -95.89 20.14
N ALA A 210 -28.94 -95.16 21.22
CA ALA A 210 -29.20 -95.75 22.54
C ALA A 210 -30.56 -96.45 22.67
N ALA A 211 -31.57 -96.03 21.89
CA ALA A 211 -32.92 -96.60 21.90
C ALA A 211 -33.08 -97.86 21.03
N HIS A 212 -32.14 -98.12 20.11
CA HIS A 212 -32.17 -99.26 19.19
C HIS A 212 -30.82 -100.01 19.17
N PRO A 213 -30.57 -100.95 20.09
CA PRO A 213 -29.28 -101.64 20.22
C PRO A 213 -28.98 -102.70 19.14
N GLU A 214 -29.85 -102.88 18.13
CA GLU A 214 -29.70 -103.93 17.10
C GLU A 214 -29.32 -103.43 15.69
N LEU A 215 -28.86 -102.17 15.54
CA LEU A 215 -28.23 -101.73 14.30
C LEU A 215 -26.70 -101.87 14.40
N PRO A 216 -26.02 -102.41 13.36
CA PRO A 216 -24.59 -102.65 13.42
C PRO A 216 -23.84 -101.32 13.54
N HIS A 217 -22.91 -101.25 14.50
CA HIS A 217 -21.91 -100.18 14.56
C HIS A 217 -21.21 -100.08 13.21
N THR A 218 -21.53 -99.06 12.42
CA THR A 218 -20.70 -98.70 11.28
C THR A 218 -19.42 -98.11 11.84
N GLU A 219 -18.37 -98.90 11.73
CA GLU A 219 -16.99 -98.55 11.99
C GLU A 219 -16.67 -97.13 11.52
N THR A 220 -16.07 -96.37 12.43
CA THR A 220 -15.28 -95.18 12.14
C THR A 220 -14.35 -95.44 10.95
N ARG A 221 -14.64 -94.83 9.81
CA ARG A 221 -13.64 -94.69 8.75
C ARG A 221 -12.73 -93.51 9.11
N LYS A 222 -11.63 -93.82 9.79
CA LYS A 222 -10.41 -93.01 9.76
C LYS A 222 -9.96 -92.84 8.31
N THR A 223 -9.86 -91.61 7.84
CA THR A 223 -8.90 -91.23 6.80
C THR A 223 -8.32 -89.86 7.13
N ALA A 224 -7.00 -89.84 7.14
CA ALA A 224 -5.99 -88.78 7.30
C ALA A 224 -6.41 -87.33 7.07
#